data_AF-A0A4Q2RQZ7-F1
#
_entry.id   AF-A0A4Q2RQZ7-F1
#
_cell.length_a   1.000
_cell.length_b   1.000
_cell.length_c   1.000
_cell.angle_alpha   90.00
_cell.angle_beta   90.00
_cell.angle_gamma   90.00
#
_symmetry.space_group_name_H-M   'P 1'
#
loop_
_entity.id
_entity.type
_entity.pdbx_description
1 polymer ?
#
loop_
_entity_poly.entity_id
_entity_poly.type
_entity_poly.pdbx_seq_one_letter_code
_entity_poly.pdbx_strand_id
1 'polypeptide(L)'
;MASDDTVDDMVAEAVLQLWSAAQTDFDPFEVPSEEWPANAVPVRDADIAVDTRLELDDVRASLERLDGLRLVLGGDAGTVSVVRVLPEDTPL
;
A
#
# COMPACT_ATOMS: atom_id res chain seq x y z
N MET A 1 -7.63 22.32 -1.03
CA MET A 1 -8.00 20.95 -1.42
C MET A 1 -6.77 20.40 -2.12
N ALA A 2 -6.13 19.36 -1.55
CA ALA A 2 -5.09 18.64 -2.27
C ALA A 2 -5.73 18.03 -3.53
N SER A 3 -5.01 18.01 -4.64
CA SER A 3 -5.46 17.31 -5.85
C SER A 3 -5.48 15.80 -5.55
N ASP A 4 -6.42 15.04 -6.12
CA ASP A 4 -6.48 13.57 -5.94
C ASP A 4 -5.12 12.89 -6.22
N ASP A 5 -4.37 13.39 -7.21
CA ASP A 5 -3.01 12.94 -7.55
C ASP A 5 -2.02 13.06 -6.38
N THR A 6 -2.10 14.17 -5.63
CA THR A 6 -1.27 14.39 -4.43
C THR A 6 -1.66 13.45 -3.29
N VAL A 7 -2.95 13.13 -3.16
CA VAL A 7 -3.42 12.16 -2.17
C VAL A 7 -2.92 10.77 -2.53
N ASP A 8 -2.99 10.39 -3.80
CA ASP A 8 -2.56 9.08 -4.30
C ASP A 8 -1.05 8.86 -4.11
N ASP A 9 -0.22 9.87 -4.39
CA ASP A 9 1.21 9.77 -4.13
C ASP A 9 1.51 9.65 -2.62
N MET A 10 0.86 10.46 -1.77
CA MET A 10 1.05 10.36 -0.31
C MET A 10 0.63 8.99 0.24
N VAL A 11 -0.51 8.45 -0.23
CA VAL A 11 -0.98 7.12 0.17
C VAL A 11 -0.03 6.03 -0.32
N ALA A 12 0.44 6.12 -1.57
CA ALA A 12 1.40 5.15 -2.12
C ALA A 12 2.73 5.15 -1.35
N GLU A 13 3.27 6.33 -1.02
CA GLU A 13 4.48 6.45 -0.22
C GLU A 13 4.31 5.89 1.20
N ALA A 14 3.21 6.25 1.88
CA ALA A 14 2.91 5.76 3.22
C ALA A 14 2.73 4.23 3.24
N VAL A 15 2.02 3.68 2.25
CA VAL A 15 1.86 2.24 2.06
C VAL A 15 3.23 1.57 1.95
N LEU A 16 4.12 2.08 1.09
CA LEU A 16 5.46 1.49 0.91
C LEU A 16 6.26 1.52 2.22
N GLN A 17 6.25 2.65 2.94
CA GLN A 17 6.98 2.80 4.21
C GLN A 17 6.44 1.85 5.28
N LEU A 18 5.12 1.82 5.49
CA LEU A 18 4.47 0.95 6.47
C LEU A 18 4.66 -0.52 6.11
N TRP A 19 4.52 -0.86 4.83
CA TRP A 19 4.68 -2.23 4.36
C TRP A 19 6.12 -2.69 4.55
N SER A 20 7.09 -1.84 4.21
CA SER A 20 8.51 -2.11 4.44
C SER A 20 8.84 -2.28 5.92
N ALA A 21 8.32 -1.43 6.79
CA ALA A 21 8.52 -1.54 8.22
C ALA A 21 7.88 -2.81 8.82
N ALA A 22 6.79 -3.30 8.21
CA ALA A 22 6.10 -4.52 8.63
C ALA A 22 6.83 -5.80 8.17
N GLN A 23 7.66 -5.75 7.13
CA GLN A 23 8.42 -6.90 6.66
C GLN A 23 9.73 -7.04 7.47
N THR A 24 9.73 -7.91 8.47
CA THR A 24 10.91 -8.18 9.29
C THR A 24 11.83 -9.25 8.73
N ASP A 25 11.32 -10.06 7.80
CA ASP A 25 12.01 -11.25 7.27
C ASP A 25 12.82 -10.97 6.00
N PHE A 26 12.66 -9.80 5.37
CA PHE A 26 13.43 -9.38 4.19
C PHE A 26 13.38 -7.86 4.02
N ASP A 27 14.43 -7.29 3.42
CA ASP A 27 14.46 -5.88 3.05
C ASP A 27 13.79 -5.69 1.68
N PRO A 28 12.69 -4.92 1.58
CA PRO A 28 11.96 -4.74 0.33
C PRO A 28 12.66 -3.81 -0.67
N PHE A 29 13.71 -3.10 -0.24
CA PHE A 29 14.58 -2.34 -1.12
C PHE A 29 15.73 -3.19 -1.69
N GLU A 30 16.02 -4.33 -1.07
CA GLU A 30 17.05 -5.27 -1.55
C GLU A 30 16.45 -6.48 -2.29
N VAL A 31 15.21 -6.88 -1.99
CA VAL A 31 14.55 -8.04 -2.60
C VAL A 31 13.55 -7.59 -3.68
N PRO A 32 13.65 -8.09 -4.93
CA PRO A 32 12.69 -7.75 -5.96
C PRO A 32 11.29 -8.28 -5.62
N SER A 33 10.26 -7.53 -6.01
CA SER A 33 8.87 -7.79 -5.60
C SER A 33 8.31 -9.17 -5.99
N GLU A 34 8.87 -9.78 -7.05
CA GLU A 34 8.51 -11.12 -7.52
C GLU A 34 8.96 -12.23 -6.56
N GLU A 35 9.98 -11.96 -5.75
CA GLU A 35 10.56 -12.88 -4.76
C GLU A 35 9.97 -12.65 -3.35
N TRP A 36 9.01 -11.74 -3.21
CA TRP A 36 8.40 -11.45 -1.92
C TRP A 36 7.56 -12.64 -1.42
N PRO A 37 7.73 -13.03 -0.15
CA PRO A 37 7.01 -14.15 0.44
C PRO A 37 5.49 -13.92 0.42
N ALA A 38 4.73 -14.97 0.09
CA ALA A 38 3.26 -14.93 0.05
C ALA A 38 2.61 -14.69 1.43
N ASN A 39 3.39 -14.80 2.52
CA ASN A 39 2.99 -14.49 3.89
C ASN A 39 3.43 -13.09 4.34
N ALA A 40 3.69 -12.17 3.41
CA ALA A 40 3.97 -10.78 3.72
C ALA A 40 2.88 -10.19 4.61
N VAL A 41 3.28 -9.38 5.58
CA VAL A 41 2.36 -8.79 6.55
C VAL A 41 1.51 -7.73 5.84
N PRO A 42 0.17 -7.87 5.82
CA PRO A 42 -0.70 -6.89 5.18
C PRO A 42 -0.75 -5.59 6.00
N VAL A 43 -0.83 -4.46 5.31
CA VAL A 43 -0.99 -3.13 5.94
C VAL A 43 -2.44 -2.70 5.83
N ARG A 44 -3.05 -2.26 6.93
CA ARG A 44 -4.47 -1.89 6.96
C ARG A 44 -4.67 -0.43 6.53
N ASP A 45 -5.82 -0.18 5.90
CA ASP A 45 -6.32 1.17 5.60
C ASP A 45 -6.27 2.13 6.81
N ALA A 46 -6.60 1.63 8.00
CA ALA A 46 -6.54 2.40 9.24
C ALA A 46 -5.12 2.85 9.63
N ASP A 47 -4.10 2.01 9.41
CA ASP A 47 -2.71 2.36 9.73
C ASP A 47 -2.19 3.44 8.77
N ILE A 48 -2.58 3.33 7.49
CA ILE A 48 -2.25 4.32 6.46
C ILE A 48 -2.94 5.66 6.75
N ALA A 49 -4.20 5.64 7.18
CA ALA A 49 -4.93 6.85 7.58
C ALA A 49 -4.28 7.54 8.79
N VAL A 50 -3.78 6.77 9.76
CA VAL A 50 -3.05 7.32 10.91
C VAL A 50 -1.72 7.97 10.48
N ASP A 51 -0.96 7.32 9.61
CA ASP A 51 0.33 7.81 9.14
C ASP A 51 0.21 9.09 8.29
N THR A 52 -0.71 9.06 7.31
CA THR A 52 -0.96 10.18 6.39
C THR A 52 -1.81 11.30 7.00
N ARG A 53 -2.49 11.04 8.13
CA ARG A 53 -3.49 11.91 8.77
C ARG A 53 -4.67 12.26 7.85
N LEU A 54 -4.96 11.41 6.88
CA LEU A 54 -6.12 11.52 5.99
C LEU A 54 -7.35 10.84 6.59
N GLU A 55 -8.52 11.16 6.06
CA GLU A 55 -9.74 10.43 6.43
C GLU A 55 -9.73 9.02 5.82
N LEU A 56 -10.32 8.07 6.52
CA LEU A 56 -10.32 6.66 6.10
C LEU A 56 -10.97 6.46 4.73
N ASP A 57 -12.03 7.21 4.44
CA ASP A 57 -12.71 7.17 3.14
C ASP A 57 -11.84 7.71 2.00
N ASP A 58 -11.05 8.76 2.24
CA ASP A 58 -10.10 9.29 1.25
C ASP A 58 -8.98 8.30 0.97
N VAL A 59 -8.45 7.66 2.02
CA VAL A 59 -7.44 6.61 1.89
C VAL A 59 -8.00 5.43 1.12
N ARG A 60 -9.23 4.98 1.42
CA ARG A 60 -9.87 3.87 0.70
C ARG A 60 -10.08 4.20 -0.78
N ALA A 61 -10.61 5.38 -1.09
CA ALA A 61 -10.80 5.82 -2.46
C ALA A 61 -9.46 5.87 -3.23
N SER A 62 -8.40 6.33 -2.57
CA SER A 62 -7.04 6.33 -3.13
C SER A 62 -6.50 4.92 -3.35
N LEU A 63 -6.62 4.03 -2.35
CA LEU A 63 -6.22 2.63 -2.45
C LEU A 63 -6.95 1.92 -3.59
N GLU A 64 -8.25 2.14 -3.76
CA GLU A 64 -9.04 1.57 -4.87
C GLU A 64 -8.53 2.04 -6.24
N ARG A 65 -8.06 3.29 -6.36
CA ARG A 65 -7.46 3.78 -7.61
C ARG A 65 -6.09 3.16 -7.88
N LEU A 66 -5.32 2.89 -6.83
CA LEU A 66 -3.97 2.35 -6.92
C LEU A 66 -3.93 0.82 -7.06
N ASP A 67 -5.05 0.14 -6.80
CA ASP A 67 -5.19 -1.31 -6.92
C ASP A 67 -4.94 -1.79 -8.36
N GLY A 68 -4.05 -2.76 -8.51
CA GLY A 68 -3.59 -3.27 -9.80
C GLY A 68 -2.63 -2.36 -10.57
N LEU A 69 -2.37 -1.14 -10.09
CA LEU A 69 -1.40 -0.21 -10.70
C LEU A 69 -0.09 -0.14 -9.91
N ARG A 70 -0.18 0.15 -8.61
CA ARG A 70 0.96 0.30 -7.70
C ARG A 70 0.88 -0.62 -6.48
N LEU A 71 -0.26 -1.22 -6.22
CA LEU A 71 -0.48 -2.10 -5.08
C LEU A 71 -1.57 -3.13 -5.37
N VAL A 72 -1.69 -4.14 -4.52
CA VAL A 72 -2.77 -5.13 -4.56
C VAL A 72 -3.50 -5.10 -3.24
N LEU A 73 -4.82 -4.96 -3.31
CA LEU A 73 -5.69 -4.98 -2.14
C LEU A 73 -6.19 -6.38 -1.83
N GLY A 74 -6.32 -6.65 -0.53
CA GLY A 74 -7.09 -7.74 0.03
C GLY A 74 -8.18 -7.17 0.92
N GLY A 75 -9.38 -7.76 0.83
CA GLY A 75 -10.49 -7.44 1.72
C GLY A 75 -10.80 -8.61 2.64
N ASP A 76 -10.86 -8.37 3.94
CA ASP A 76 -11.39 -9.33 4.92
C ASP A 76 -12.35 -8.62 5.88
N ALA A 77 -13.55 -9.19 6.05
CA ALA A 77 -14.57 -8.72 7.00
C ALA A 77 -14.87 -7.20 7.00
N GLY A 78 -14.72 -6.51 5.85
CA GLY A 78 -14.96 -5.06 5.71
C GLY A 78 -13.74 -4.18 6.03
N THR A 79 -12.57 -4.77 6.25
CA THR A 79 -11.29 -4.07 6.30
C THR A 79 -10.58 -4.19 4.95
N VAL A 80 -10.12 -3.06 4.43
CA VAL A 80 -9.25 -3.02 3.25
C VAL A 80 -7.81 -3.09 3.74
N SER A 81 -7.00 -3.93 3.11
CA SER A 81 -5.58 -4.05 3.43
C SER A 81 -4.75 -4.20 2.18
N VAL A 82 -3.58 -3.58 2.17
CA VAL A 82 -2.59 -3.76 1.12
C VAL A 82 -1.86 -5.07 1.40
N VAL A 83 -2.02 -6.04 0.51
CA VAL A 83 -1.37 -7.36 0.63
C VAL A 83 -0.07 -7.45 -0.16
N ARG A 84 0.14 -6.54 -1.12
CA ARG A 84 1.35 -6.46 -1.94
C ARG A 84 1.52 -5.05 -2.50
N VAL A 85 2.77 -4.60 -2.67
CA VAL A 85 3.14 -3.38 -3.42
C VAL A 85 3.76 -3.79 -4.76
N LEU A 86 3.43 -3.08 -5.83
CA LEU A 86 3.94 -3.30 -7.19
C LEU A 86 4.99 -2.20 -7.49
N PRO A 87 6.21 -2.55 -7.94
CA PRO A 87 7.19 -1.55 -8.33
C PRO A 87 6.77 -0.84 -9.62
N GLU A 88 7.04 0.47 -9.69
CA GLU A 88 6.63 1.37 -10.78
C GLU A 88 7.18 0.99 -12.18
N ASP A 89 8.14 0.06 -12.26
CA ASP A 89 8.82 -0.35 -13.50
C ASP A 89 8.52 -1.82 -13.91
N THR A 90 7.41 -2.41 -13.44
CA THR A 90 7.02 -3.76 -13.89
C THR A 90 6.09 -3.67 -15.10
N PRO A 91 6.57 -3.90 -16.35
CA PRO A 91 5.67 -4.10 -17.46
C PRO A 91 4.83 -5.36 -17.22
N LEU A 92 3.51 -5.20 -17.17
CA LEU A 92 2.51 -6.28 -17.09
C LEU A 92 2.59 -7.23 -18.30
#